data_AF-A0A0B4BQT1-F1
#
_entry.id   AF-A0A0B4BQT1-F1
#
_cell.length_a   1.000
_cell.length_b   1.000
_cell.length_c   1.000
_cell.angle_alpha   90.00
_cell.angle_beta   90.00
_cell.angle_gamma   90.00
#
_symmetry.space_group_name_H-M   'P 1'
#
loop_
_entity.id
_entity.type
_entity.pdbx_description
1 polymer ?
#
loop_
_entity_poly.entity_id
_entity_poly.type
_entity_poly.pdbx_seq_one_letter_code
_entity_poly.pdbx_strand_id
1 'polypeptide(L)'
;MNNPGKIPWKRIWQINMRFLGSVILLIPGWFCWTNASIASWQLWLFGGILLVGGGVQFVRTSFEAVGLVWGHWSWRRTIGKAAKPKSDPKPVRDTLKDRGIIR
;
A
#
# COMPACT_ATOMS: atom_id res chain seq x y z
N MET A 1 18.91 5.53 4.87
CA MET A 1 17.84 6.50 4.51
C MET A 1 17.12 5.98 3.27
N ASN A 2 15.84 5.61 3.38
CA ASN A 2 15.04 5.11 2.24
C ASN A 2 14.52 6.30 1.42
N ASN A 3 14.81 6.34 0.11
CA ASN A 3 14.24 7.31 -0.82
C ASN A 3 12.73 7.06 -0.98
N PRO A 4 11.84 7.95 -0.50
CA PRO A 4 10.39 7.75 -0.55
C PRO A 4 9.81 7.75 -1.98
N GLY A 5 10.59 8.16 -2.99
CA GLY A 5 10.18 8.17 -4.40
C GLY A 5 10.48 6.90 -5.20
N LYS A 6 11.26 5.95 -4.66
CA LYS A 6 11.58 4.70 -5.36
C LYS A 6 11.10 3.53 -4.51
N ILE A 7 9.97 2.93 -4.88
CA ILE A 7 9.55 1.65 -4.30
C ILE A 7 10.57 0.61 -4.75
N PRO A 8 11.32 -0.05 -3.84
CA PRO A 8 12.30 -1.02 -4.24
C PRO A 8 11.61 -2.22 -4.86
N TRP A 9 12.02 -2.59 -6.09
CA TRP A 9 11.46 -3.73 -6.85
C TRP A 9 11.37 -5.02 -6.02
N LYS A 10 12.39 -5.26 -5.20
CA LYS A 10 12.43 -6.39 -4.25
C LYS A 10 11.22 -6.45 -3.31
N ARG A 11 10.72 -5.30 -2.85
CA ARG A 11 9.57 -5.23 -1.93
C ARG A 11 8.24 -5.49 -2.65
N ILE A 12 8.10 -5.01 -3.88
CA ILE A 12 6.94 -5.31 -4.73
C ILE A 12 6.89 -6.82 -5.03
N TRP A 13 8.04 -7.40 -5.39
CA TRP A 13 8.17 -8.83 -5.62
C TRP A 13 7.81 -9.65 -4.38
N GLN A 14 8.31 -9.27 -3.21
CA GLN A 14 7.98 -9.95 -1.94
C GLN A 14 6.48 -9.91 -1.62
N ILE A 15 5.81 -8.79 -1.88
CA ILE A 15 4.36 -8.67 -1.66
C ILE A 15 3.60 -9.55 -2.63
N ASN A 16 3.95 -9.56 -3.92
CA ASN A 16 3.33 -10.44 -4.90
C ASN A 16 3.51 -11.92 -4.54
N MET A 17 4.72 -12.33 -4.12
CA MET A 17 4.98 -13.72 -3.70
C MET A 17 4.18 -14.11 -2.45
N ARG A 18 4.01 -13.19 -1.49
CA ARG A 18 3.16 -13.39 -0.32
C ARG A 18 1.68 -13.50 -0.68
N PHE A 19 1.23 -12.70 -1.64
CA PHE A 19 -0.13 -12.73 -2.15
C PHE A 19 -0.42 -14.07 -2.85
N LEU A 20 0.49 -14.49 -3.74
CA LEU A 20 0.43 -15.79 -4.41
C LEU A 20 0.42 -16.93 -3.39
N GLY A 21 1.30 -16.88 -2.38
CA GLY A 21 1.32 -17.86 -1.30
C GLY A 21 0.00 -17.93 -0.53
N SER A 22 -0.62 -16.79 -0.22
CA SER A 22 -1.93 -16.77 0.45
C SER A 22 -3.04 -17.36 -0.41
N VAL A 23 -3.05 -17.10 -1.72
CA VAL A 23 -4.02 -17.70 -2.66
C VAL A 23 -3.82 -19.22 -2.76
N ILE A 24 -2.56 -19.67 -2.83
CA ILE A 24 -2.21 -21.10 -2.85
C ILE A 24 -2.65 -21.82 -1.56
N LEU A 25 -2.71 -21.14 -0.42
CA LEU A 25 -3.23 -21.72 0.83
C LEU A 25 -4.77 -21.72 0.87
N LEU A 26 -5.39 -20.65 0.38
CA LEU A 26 -6.85 -20.48 0.41
C LEU A 26 -7.60 -21.46 -0.49
N ILE A 27 -7.11 -21.71 -1.71
CA ILE A 27 -7.76 -22.62 -2.67
C ILE A 27 -7.91 -24.06 -2.14
N PRO A 28 -6.83 -24.75 -1.70
CA PRO A 28 -6.94 -26.09 -1.14
C PRO A 28 -7.64 -26.08 0.22
N GLY A 29 -7.49 -25.01 1.02
CA GLY A 29 -8.23 -24.87 2.28
C GLY A 29 -9.75 -24.84 2.06
N TRP A 30 -10.19 -24.05 1.07
CA TRP A 30 -11.59 -24.00 0.62
C TRP A 30 -12.06 -25.36 0.10
N PHE A 31 -11.28 -26.00 -0.76
CA PHE A 31 -11.62 -27.30 -1.32
C PHE A 31 -11.73 -28.39 -0.23
N CYS A 32 -10.82 -28.38 0.76
CA CYS A 32 -10.90 -29.27 1.92
C CYS A 32 -12.18 -29.01 2.71
N TRP A 33 -12.52 -27.74 2.97
CA TRP A 33 -13.71 -27.36 3.72
C TRP A 33 -15.02 -27.79 3.04
N THR A 34 -15.14 -27.58 1.72
CA THR A 34 -16.37 -27.94 0.98
C THR A 34 -16.56 -29.45 0.81
N ASN A 35 -15.48 -30.22 0.76
CA ASN A 35 -15.52 -31.67 0.64
C ASN A 35 -15.44 -32.40 1.99
N ALA A 36 -15.37 -31.66 3.09
CA ALA A 36 -15.27 -32.26 4.40
C ALA A 36 -16.63 -32.81 4.84
N SER A 37 -16.64 -34.06 5.28
CA SER A 37 -17.81 -34.78 5.75
C SER A 37 -17.60 -35.21 7.20
N ILE A 38 -18.65 -35.74 7.85
CA ILE A 38 -18.54 -36.30 9.21
C ILE A 38 -17.53 -37.46 9.26
N ALA A 39 -17.46 -38.28 8.21
CA ALA A 39 -16.48 -39.36 8.09
C ALA A 39 -15.04 -38.86 7.85
N SER A 40 -14.88 -37.64 7.36
CA SER A 40 -13.61 -37.00 7.04
C SER A 40 -13.39 -35.71 7.84
N TRP A 41 -13.69 -35.76 9.15
CA TRP A 41 -13.59 -34.62 10.07
C TRP A 41 -12.20 -33.93 10.08
N GLN A 42 -11.13 -34.67 9.77
CA GLN A 42 -9.78 -34.13 9.65
C GLN A 42 -9.68 -33.09 8.53
N LEU A 43 -10.45 -33.22 7.44
CA LEU A 43 -10.51 -32.23 6.36
C LEU A 43 -11.11 -30.91 6.82
N TRP A 44 -12.04 -30.91 7.79
CA TRP A 44 -12.55 -29.68 8.41
C TRP A 44 -11.43 -28.95 9.16
N LEU A 45 -10.59 -29.69 9.92
CA LEU A 45 -9.45 -29.10 10.62
C LEU A 45 -8.40 -28.56 9.65
N PHE A 46 -7.97 -29.36 8.68
CA PHE A 46 -6.98 -28.91 7.69
C PHE A 46 -7.51 -27.75 6.84
N GLY A 47 -8.75 -27.83 6.38
CA GLY A 47 -9.41 -26.75 5.64
C GLY A 47 -9.51 -25.48 6.47
N GLY A 48 -9.91 -25.59 7.74
CA GLY A 48 -9.99 -24.46 8.66
C GLY A 48 -8.64 -23.79 8.90
N ILE A 49 -7.58 -24.57 9.17
CA ILE A 49 -6.23 -24.04 9.40
C ILE A 49 -5.71 -23.33 8.15
N LEU A 50 -5.88 -23.93 6.98
CA LEU A 50 -5.44 -23.35 5.70
C LEU A 50 -6.21 -22.07 5.36
N LEU A 51 -7.52 -22.05 5.59
CA LEU A 51 -8.37 -20.88 5.35
C LEU A 51 -8.03 -19.73 6.30
N VAL A 52 -7.88 -20.02 7.60
CA VAL A 52 -7.53 -18.99 8.60
C VAL A 52 -6.11 -18.48 8.35
N GLY A 53 -5.14 -19.38 8.18
CA GLY A 53 -3.75 -19.01 7.91
C GLY A 53 -3.59 -18.21 6.62
N GLY A 54 -4.17 -18.71 5.52
CA GLY A 54 -4.18 -18.04 4.22
C GLY A 54 -4.91 -16.69 4.28
N GLY A 55 -6.06 -16.62 4.97
CA GLY A 55 -6.86 -15.41 5.13
C GLY A 55 -6.13 -14.31 5.91
N VAL A 56 -5.52 -14.65 7.06
CA VAL A 56 -4.72 -13.71 7.85
C VAL A 56 -3.55 -13.16 7.02
N GLN A 57 -2.87 -14.04 6.28
CA GLN A 57 -1.76 -13.63 5.42
C GLN A 57 -2.21 -12.75 4.25
N PHE A 58 -3.36 -13.05 3.66
CA PHE A 58 -3.97 -12.26 2.59
C PHE A 58 -4.33 -10.85 3.06
N VAL A 59 -4.98 -10.73 4.22
CA VAL A 59 -5.38 -9.44 4.81
C VAL A 59 -4.15 -8.59 5.13
N ARG A 60 -3.15 -9.17 5.81
CA ARG A 60 -1.90 -8.47 6.12
C ARG A 60 -1.18 -7.97 4.86
N THR A 61 -1.08 -8.83 3.85
CA THR A 61 -0.41 -8.48 2.58
C THR A 61 -1.18 -7.39 1.84
N SER A 62 -2.52 -7.39 1.92
CA SER A 62 -3.37 -6.34 1.36
C SER A 62 -3.14 -4.98 2.03
N PHE A 63 -3.06 -4.93 3.37
CA PHE A 63 -2.71 -3.70 4.08
C PHE A 63 -1.30 -3.21 3.74
N GLU A 64 -0.31 -4.10 3.62
CA GLU A 64 1.05 -3.73 3.20
C GLU A 64 1.07 -3.16 1.76
N ALA A 65 0.28 -3.73 0.86
CA ALA A 65 0.13 -3.25 -0.51
C ALA A 65 -0.56 -1.87 -0.57
N VAL A 66 -1.68 -1.70 0.14
CA VAL A 66 -2.38 -0.41 0.22
C VAL A 66 -1.49 0.65 0.87
N GLY A 67 -0.75 0.32 1.92
CA GLY A 67 0.18 1.24 2.56
C GLY A 67 1.30 1.72 1.62
N LEU A 68 1.81 0.85 0.75
CA LEU A 68 2.77 1.25 -0.28
C LEU A 68 2.17 2.15 -1.34
N VAL A 69 0.97 1.83 -1.83
CA VAL A 69 0.27 2.65 -2.84
C VAL A 69 -0.08 4.01 -2.25
N TRP A 70 -0.60 4.04 -1.02
CA TRP A 70 -0.94 5.27 -0.31
C TRP A 70 0.29 6.11 0.00
N GLY A 71 1.40 5.48 0.41
CA GLY A 71 2.68 6.16 0.63
C GLY A 71 3.20 6.82 -0.65
N HIS A 72 3.11 6.12 -1.79
CA HIS A 72 3.51 6.67 -3.09
C HIS A 72 2.59 7.79 -3.57
N TRP A 73 1.28 7.63 -3.37
CA TRP A 73 0.28 8.63 -3.75
C TRP A 73 0.39 9.90 -2.89
N SER A 74 0.56 9.73 -1.58
CA SER A 74 0.84 10.81 -0.63
C SER A 74 2.12 11.55 -1.04
N TRP A 75 3.22 10.82 -1.31
CA TRP A 75 4.47 11.40 -1.79
C TRP A 75 4.30 12.20 -3.09
N ARG A 76 3.59 11.68 -4.10
CA ARG A 76 3.28 12.42 -5.33
C ARG A 76 2.44 13.67 -5.07
N ARG A 77 1.47 13.62 -4.16
CA ARG A 77 0.70 14.80 -3.75
C ARG A 77 1.57 15.85 -3.07
N THR A 78 2.50 15.43 -2.21
CA THR A 78 3.38 16.36 -1.48
C THR A 78 4.40 17.00 -2.43
N ILE A 79 4.99 16.23 -3.35
CA ILE A 79 5.84 16.80 -4.42
C ILE A 79 5.03 17.72 -5.33
N GLY A 80 3.82 17.34 -5.75
CA GLY A 80 2.98 18.21 -6.59
C GLY A 80 2.59 19.53 -5.90
N LYS A 81 2.50 19.55 -4.56
CA LYS A 81 2.32 20.77 -3.78
C LYS A 81 3.61 21.57 -3.59
N ALA A 82 4.76 20.90 -3.46
CA ALA A 82 6.08 21.54 -3.38
C ALA A 82 6.59 22.06 -4.74
N ALA A 83 6.13 21.47 -5.84
CA ALA A 83 6.46 21.83 -7.22
C ALA A 83 5.55 22.92 -7.81
N LYS A 84 4.51 23.37 -7.08
CA LYS A 84 4.01 24.73 -7.34
C LYS A 84 5.12 25.65 -6.86
N PRO A 85 5.86 26.35 -7.73
CA PRO A 85 6.70 27.44 -7.26
C PRO A 85 5.76 28.31 -6.43
N LYS A 86 6.06 28.43 -5.14
CA LYS A 86 5.51 29.46 -4.29
C LYS A 86 5.81 30.71 -5.10
N SER A 87 4.77 31.25 -5.75
CA SER A 87 4.84 32.40 -6.65
C SER A 87 5.94 33.30 -6.14
N ASP A 88 7.00 33.48 -6.92
CA ASP A 88 8.09 34.38 -6.58
C ASP A 88 7.47 35.58 -5.88
N PRO A 89 7.83 35.88 -4.61
CA PRO A 89 7.37 37.13 -4.04
C PRO A 89 7.91 38.19 -4.99
N LYS A 90 7.01 38.77 -5.82
CA LYS A 90 7.30 39.99 -6.58
C LYS A 90 8.09 40.87 -5.62
N PRO A 91 9.28 41.34 -6.00
CA PRO A 91 10.18 41.99 -5.06
C PRO A 91 9.36 43.04 -4.32
N VAL A 92 9.27 42.90 -3.00
CA VAL A 92 8.44 43.73 -2.10
C VAL A 92 8.63 45.22 -2.40
N ARG A 93 9.79 45.57 -2.96
CA ARG A 93 10.15 46.87 -3.53
C ARG A 93 9.11 47.43 -4.53
N ASP A 94 8.62 46.65 -5.48
CA ASP A 94 7.67 47.14 -6.49
C ASP A 94 6.30 47.41 -5.86
N THR A 95 5.88 46.58 -4.91
CA THR A 95 4.61 46.77 -4.20
C THR A 95 4.66 47.93 -3.21
N LEU A 96 5.83 48.19 -2.60
CA LEU A 96 6.04 49.35 -1.72
C LEU A 96 6.21 50.66 -2.49
N LYS A 97 6.75 50.59 -3.73
CA LYS A 97 6.86 51.74 -4.63
C LYS A 97 5.50 52.11 -5.25
N ASP A 98 4.72 51.12 -5.70
CA ASP A 98 3.34 51.34 -6.18
C ASP A 98 2.41 51.88 -5.10
N ARG A 99 2.64 51.51 -3.83
CA ARG A 99 1.89 52.05 -2.68
C ARG A 99 2.46 53.37 -2.14
N GLY A 100 3.50 53.93 -2.75
CA GLY A 100 4.08 55.21 -2.35
C GLY A 100 4.76 55.22 -0.98
N ILE A 101 5.10 54.05 -0.43
CA ILE A 101 5.73 53.92 0.89
C ILE A 101 7.24 54.20 0.82
N ILE A 102 7.85 53.96 -0.35
CA ILE A 102 9.26 54.26 -0.62
C ILE A 102 9.35 54.95 -1.98
N ARG A 103 10.15 56.02 -2.08
CA ARG A 103 10.36 56.81 -3.31
C ARG A 103 11.44 56.20 -4.20
#